data_AF-A0A7S1DAG5-F1
#
_entry.id   AF-A0A7S1DAG5-F1
#
_cell.length_a   1.000
_cell.length_b   1.000
_cell.length_c   1.000
_cell.angle_alpha   90.00
_cell.angle_beta   90.00
_cell.angle_gamma   90.00
#
_symmetry.space_group_name_H-M   'P 1'
#
loop_
_entity.id
_entity.type
_entity.pdbx_description
1 polymer ?
#
loop_
_entity_poly.entity_id
_entity_poly.type
_entity_poly.pdbx_seq_one_letter_code
_entity_poly.pdbx_strand_id
1 'polypeptide(L)'
;YFILTMATPNFTFGQVKSARVKIYKNDHNVRDMICSFVPHELANNGTAMFLCRLARNFGGDWVLTPIEDTDEYARDFGSLIPEIKSYTRDLVPDIQVDPSERVAILRKGGTIRVRDYCSRGAGTAGGEGGGGDGGPASGIPEWLTMGLAWDVTNGKFIDLDASVICLDENFQNLEIIFFRHLVSNDGSIRHSGDEREGDAVGDDEKIRLALSQVSPQVKYLGFVINSFSGHELDDVSQASCHLFDPATNEQIVKYTLSNAEEVNGYTALVLGCLYRADNDNNGDWNFRIIAEAAQGRTAHELVDELQRFLRTHPPQPPCVPPPEPEIVVNAMPDAVPLEQEEEIVVVPASQLSEPEIRL
;
A
#
# COMPACT_ATOMS: atom_id res chain seq x y z
N TYR A 1 -4.93 14.39 7.78
CA TYR A 1 -5.36 13.55 8.92
C TYR A 1 -4.13 13.02 9.63
N PHE A 2 -4.18 12.92 10.96
CA PHE A 2 -3.20 12.20 11.76
C PHE A 2 -3.83 10.87 12.17
N ILE A 3 -3.25 9.79 11.68
CA ILE A 3 -3.77 8.42 11.85
C ILE A 3 -2.65 7.56 12.43
N LEU A 4 -2.97 6.81 13.48
CA LEU A 4 -2.08 5.81 14.04
C LEU A 4 -2.44 4.45 13.44
N THR A 5 -1.45 3.68 13.01
CA THR A 5 -1.66 2.33 12.42
C THR A 5 -0.72 1.33 13.08
N MET A 6 -1.22 0.14 13.41
CA MET A 6 -0.42 -0.99 13.84
C MET A 6 0.32 -1.59 12.64
N ALA A 7 1.64 -1.41 12.62
CA ALA A 7 2.49 -1.95 11.54
C ALA A 7 2.93 -3.41 11.79
N THR A 8 2.84 -3.88 13.03
CA THR A 8 3.24 -5.24 13.39
C THR A 8 2.14 -6.23 13.00
N PRO A 9 2.43 -7.26 12.19
CA PRO A 9 1.43 -8.24 11.79
C PRO A 9 0.77 -8.91 12.98
N ASN A 10 -0.56 -9.07 12.94
CA ASN A 10 -1.38 -9.71 13.97
C ASN A 10 -1.36 -9.01 15.35
N PHE A 11 -0.92 -7.75 15.40
CA PHE A 11 -1.03 -6.94 16.60
C PHE A 11 -2.15 -5.92 16.48
N THR A 12 -2.83 -5.67 17.60
CA THR A 12 -3.90 -4.67 17.77
C THR A 12 -3.49 -3.63 18.82
N PHE A 13 -4.22 -2.52 18.90
CA PHE A 13 -3.99 -1.53 19.95
C PHE A 13 -4.17 -2.10 21.35
N GLY A 14 -4.97 -3.16 21.52
CA GLY A 14 -5.15 -3.84 22.81
C GLY A 14 -3.85 -4.37 23.42
N GLN A 15 -2.80 -4.54 22.63
CA GLN A 15 -1.47 -4.95 23.10
C GLN A 15 -0.52 -3.76 23.35
N VAL A 16 -0.94 -2.53 23.03
CA VAL A 16 -0.16 -1.31 23.22
C VAL A 16 -0.40 -0.75 24.62
N LYS A 17 0.67 -0.67 25.42
CA LYS A 17 0.58 -0.17 26.80
C LYS A 17 0.25 1.32 26.90
N SER A 18 0.76 2.12 25.96
CA SER A 18 0.56 3.56 25.93
C SER A 18 0.95 4.12 24.56
N ALA A 19 0.21 5.11 24.08
CA ALA A 19 0.54 5.90 22.90
C ALA A 19 0.34 7.38 23.22
N ARG A 20 1.12 8.26 22.59
CA ARG A 20 0.98 9.70 22.72
C ARG A 20 1.46 10.39 21.46
N VAL A 21 0.69 11.36 20.97
CA VAL A 21 1.09 12.26 19.89
C VAL A 21 1.30 13.66 20.47
N LYS A 22 2.40 14.30 20.08
CA LYS A 22 2.72 15.67 20.49
C LYS A 22 3.00 16.51 19.27
N ILE A 23 2.36 17.66 19.18
CA ILE A 23 2.58 18.65 18.13
C ILE A 23 3.39 19.78 18.74
N TYR A 24 4.51 20.11 18.11
CA TYR A 24 5.40 21.17 18.55
C TYR A 24 5.43 22.29 17.51
N LYS A 25 5.49 23.53 18.01
CA LYS A 25 5.96 24.67 17.25
C LYS A 25 7.47 24.64 17.24
N ASN A 26 8.08 24.83 16.08
CA ASN A 26 9.53 24.81 15.93
C ASN A 26 9.98 26.19 15.44
N ASP A 27 10.21 27.11 16.38
CA ASP A 27 10.69 28.47 16.10
C ASP A 27 12.15 28.59 16.58
N HIS A 28 13.10 28.84 15.67
CA HIS A 28 14.47 29.30 15.93
C HIS A 28 15.12 28.79 17.25
N ASN A 29 15.20 27.46 17.43
CA ASN A 29 15.79 26.74 18.59
C ASN A 29 14.92 26.57 19.85
N VAL A 30 13.65 26.99 19.84
CA VAL A 30 12.68 26.69 20.91
C VAL A 30 11.64 25.70 20.39
N ARG A 31 11.48 24.58 21.10
CA ARG A 31 10.43 23.58 20.86
C ARG A 31 9.31 23.80 21.87
N ASP A 32 8.28 24.51 21.46
CA ASP A 32 7.08 24.73 22.28
C ASP A 32 6.01 23.69 21.92
N MET A 33 5.56 22.91 22.90
CA MET A 33 4.49 21.94 22.68
C MET A 33 3.15 22.68 22.55
N ILE A 34 2.50 22.54 21.39
CA ILE A 34 1.19 23.15 21.10
C ILE A 34 0.05 22.24 21.58
N CYS A 35 0.20 20.93 21.38
CA CYS A 35 -0.85 19.96 21.67
C CYS A 35 -0.22 18.62 22.06
N SER A 36 -0.85 17.93 23.02
CA SER A 36 -0.58 16.53 23.34
C SER A 36 -1.90 15.78 23.27
N PHE A 37 -1.93 14.73 22.47
CA PHE A 37 -3.05 13.81 22.37
C PHE A 37 -2.65 12.48 23.00
N VAL A 38 -3.48 11.99 23.92
CA VAL A 38 -3.35 10.69 24.55
C VAL A 38 -4.66 9.96 24.28
N PRO A 39 -4.66 8.85 23.51
CA PRO A 39 -5.87 8.06 23.33
C PRO A 39 -6.42 7.62 24.70
N HIS A 40 -7.70 7.86 24.93
CA HIS A 40 -8.45 7.48 26.12
C HIS A 40 -8.51 5.95 26.26
N GLU A 41 -8.75 5.23 25.16
CA GLU A 41 -8.82 3.77 25.18
C GLU A 41 -7.98 3.13 24.07
N LEU A 42 -6.88 2.50 24.47
CA LEU A 42 -6.08 1.64 23.60
C LEU A 42 -6.53 0.18 23.66
N ALA A 43 -7.38 -0.20 24.62
CA ALA A 43 -7.79 -1.58 24.88
C ALA A 43 -8.85 -2.10 23.88
N ASN A 44 -8.67 -1.86 22.58
CA ASN A 44 -9.56 -2.32 21.52
C ASN A 44 -8.86 -3.26 20.53
N ASN A 45 -9.65 -3.94 19.70
CA ASN A 45 -9.13 -4.81 18.64
C ASN A 45 -8.73 -4.04 17.37
N GLY A 46 -8.70 -2.71 17.45
CA GLY A 46 -8.35 -1.81 16.36
C GLY A 46 -6.93 -2.01 15.85
N THR A 47 -6.75 -1.85 14.54
CA THR A 47 -5.45 -1.81 13.86
C THR A 47 -5.15 -0.41 13.33
N ALA A 48 -6.14 0.47 13.19
CA ALA A 48 -5.93 1.90 12.95
C ALA A 48 -6.79 2.80 13.86
N MET A 49 -6.33 4.02 14.07
CA MET A 49 -7.01 5.00 14.91
C MET A 49 -6.88 6.40 14.30
N PHE A 50 -8.02 7.05 14.06
CA PHE A 50 -8.11 8.45 13.67
C PHE A 50 -7.92 9.32 14.90
N LEU A 51 -6.79 10.02 15.00
CA LEU A 51 -6.48 10.85 16.15
C LEU A 51 -7.10 12.23 15.99
N CYS A 52 -6.74 12.92 14.91
CA CYS A 52 -7.20 14.27 14.64
C CYS A 52 -7.07 14.66 13.17
N ARG A 53 -7.79 15.70 12.79
CA ARG A 53 -7.75 16.33 11.47
C ARG A 53 -7.25 17.76 11.60
N LEU A 54 -6.30 18.15 10.74
CA LEU A 54 -5.90 19.54 10.56
C LEU A 54 -6.46 20.03 9.22
N ALA A 55 -7.31 21.05 9.25
CA ALA A 55 -7.95 21.60 8.06
C ALA A 55 -7.96 23.14 8.12
N ARG A 56 -8.03 23.80 6.97
CA ARG A 56 -8.25 25.26 6.93
C ARG A 56 -9.74 25.54 7.03
N ASN A 57 -10.11 26.51 7.86
CA ASN A 57 -11.47 27.06 7.84
C ASN A 57 -11.64 28.07 6.68
N PHE A 58 -12.87 28.52 6.45
CA PHE A 58 -13.16 29.55 5.44
C PHE A 58 -12.44 30.89 5.68
N GLY A 59 -11.97 31.16 6.91
CA GLY A 59 -11.17 32.33 7.26
C GLY A 59 -9.68 32.20 6.97
N GLY A 60 -9.20 31.01 6.57
CA GLY A 60 -7.79 30.72 6.29
C GLY A 60 -6.99 30.21 7.48
N ASP A 61 -7.57 30.15 8.68
CA ASP A 61 -6.91 29.63 9.87
C ASP A 61 -6.86 28.10 9.84
N TRP A 62 -5.77 27.54 10.37
CA TRP A 62 -5.64 26.12 10.58
C TRP A 62 -6.36 25.70 11.87
N VAL A 63 -7.30 24.76 11.74
CA VAL A 63 -8.08 24.20 12.84
C VAL A 63 -7.70 22.73 13.01
N LEU A 64 -7.30 22.37 14.22
CA LEU A 64 -7.04 20.99 14.62
C LEU A 64 -8.26 20.45 15.37
N THR A 65 -8.90 19.41 14.83
CA THR A 65 -10.10 18.77 15.40
C THR A 65 -9.77 17.35 15.84
N PRO A 66 -9.94 16.97 17.12
CA PRO A 66 -9.80 15.58 17.57
C PRO A 66 -10.93 14.71 17.00
N ILE A 67 -10.65 13.42 16.80
CA ILE A 67 -11.64 12.44 16.30
C ILE A 67 -11.75 11.28 17.29
N GLU A 68 -10.64 10.63 17.59
CA GLU A 68 -10.55 9.43 18.44
C GLU A 68 -11.55 8.32 18.06
N ASP A 69 -11.39 7.80 16.85
CA ASP A 69 -12.17 6.66 16.37
C ASP A 69 -11.23 5.54 15.92
N THR A 70 -11.57 4.29 16.23
CA THR A 70 -10.75 3.12 15.93
C THR A 70 -11.36 2.25 14.85
N ASP A 71 -10.51 1.79 13.95
CA ASP A 71 -10.86 0.88 12.87
C ASP A 71 -10.23 -0.49 13.13
N GLU A 72 -11.06 -1.53 13.22
CA GLU A 72 -10.67 -2.93 13.44
C GLU A 72 -10.32 -3.69 12.15
N TYR A 73 -10.61 -3.09 10.99
CA TYR A 73 -10.50 -3.71 9.68
C TYR A 73 -9.40 -3.09 8.81
N ALA A 74 -8.80 -1.99 9.27
CA ALA A 74 -7.72 -1.31 8.60
C ALA A 74 -6.53 -2.25 8.35
N ARG A 75 -6.19 -2.42 7.07
CA ARG A 75 -5.10 -3.28 6.59
C ARG A 75 -3.85 -2.45 6.29
N ASP A 76 -4.07 -1.26 5.75
CA ASP A 76 -3.07 -0.25 5.44
C ASP A 76 -3.74 1.13 5.38
N PHE A 77 -2.95 2.18 5.15
CA PHE A 77 -3.47 3.55 5.14
C PHE A 77 -4.56 3.76 4.07
N GLY A 78 -4.43 3.19 2.88
CA GLY A 78 -5.41 3.38 1.83
C GLY A 78 -6.64 2.49 1.98
N SER A 79 -6.63 1.51 2.90
CA SER A 79 -7.86 0.83 3.31
C SER A 79 -8.82 1.73 4.11
N LEU A 80 -8.33 2.88 4.60
CA LEU A 80 -9.09 3.88 5.38
C LEU A 80 -9.71 4.99 4.51
N ILE A 81 -9.60 4.89 3.18
CA ILE A 81 -10.10 5.93 2.27
C ILE A 81 -11.59 6.24 2.49
N PRO A 82 -12.49 5.25 2.62
CA PRO A 82 -13.91 5.55 2.84
C PRO A 82 -14.16 6.32 4.14
N GLU A 83 -13.49 5.94 5.23
CA GLU A 83 -13.58 6.59 6.54
C GLU A 83 -13.04 8.02 6.45
N ILE A 84 -11.87 8.22 5.80
CA ILE A 84 -11.30 9.54 5.52
C ILE A 84 -12.31 10.41 4.76
N LYS A 85 -12.92 9.89 3.68
CA LYS A 85 -13.92 10.64 2.91
C LYS A 85 -15.17 10.93 3.74
N SER A 86 -15.60 9.98 4.59
CA SER A 86 -16.74 10.16 5.49
C SER A 86 -16.50 11.30 6.49
N TYR A 87 -15.32 11.33 7.14
CA TYR A 87 -14.88 12.44 7.99
C TYR A 87 -14.55 13.74 7.25
N THR A 88 -14.64 13.76 5.92
CA THR A 88 -14.41 14.98 5.11
C THR A 88 -15.74 15.63 4.68
N ARG A 89 -16.89 14.95 4.85
CA ARG A 89 -18.19 15.42 4.35
C ARG A 89 -18.65 16.75 4.95
N ASP A 90 -18.23 17.08 6.18
CA ASP A 90 -18.49 18.39 6.78
C ASP A 90 -17.77 19.54 6.06
N LEU A 91 -16.61 19.26 5.44
CA LEU A 91 -15.85 20.22 4.64
C LEU A 91 -16.21 20.19 3.15
N VAL A 92 -16.54 19.01 2.63
CA VAL A 92 -16.90 18.77 1.22
C VAL A 92 -18.19 17.94 1.18
N PRO A 93 -19.38 18.57 1.29
CA PRO A 93 -20.65 17.86 1.43
C PRO A 93 -20.98 16.88 0.30
N ASP A 94 -20.52 17.17 -0.92
CA ASP A 94 -20.82 16.37 -2.11
C ASP A 94 -19.86 15.19 -2.33
N ILE A 95 -18.89 14.98 -1.43
CA ILE A 95 -17.92 13.89 -1.57
C ILE A 95 -18.62 12.53 -1.54
N GLN A 96 -18.45 11.76 -2.61
CA GLN A 96 -18.99 10.40 -2.70
C GLN A 96 -18.10 9.46 -1.88
N VAL A 97 -18.73 8.65 -1.03
CA VAL A 97 -18.04 7.62 -0.25
C VAL A 97 -18.48 6.28 -0.78
N ASP A 98 -17.57 5.62 -1.47
CA ASP A 98 -17.73 4.24 -1.89
C ASP A 98 -17.15 3.32 -0.81
N PRO A 99 -17.97 2.53 -0.11
CA PRO A 99 -17.50 1.63 0.94
C PRO A 99 -16.66 0.47 0.43
N SER A 100 -16.57 0.23 -0.88
CA SER A 100 -15.66 -0.75 -1.50
C SER A 100 -14.34 -0.15 -1.98
N GLU A 101 -14.21 1.18 -2.02
CA GLU A 101 -12.98 1.82 -2.47
C GLU A 101 -11.82 1.52 -1.51
N ARG A 102 -10.88 0.69 -1.95
CA ARG A 102 -9.66 0.35 -1.21
C ARG A 102 -8.49 0.40 -2.17
N VAL A 103 -7.49 1.20 -1.84
CA VAL A 103 -6.21 1.21 -2.55
C VAL A 103 -5.14 0.81 -1.57
N ALA A 104 -4.37 -0.24 -1.84
CA ALA A 104 -3.24 -0.58 -0.99
C ALA A 104 -2.15 0.49 -1.15
N ILE A 105 -1.95 1.28 -0.10
CA ILE A 105 -0.79 2.17 -0.01
C ILE A 105 0.32 1.40 0.67
N LEU A 106 1.28 1.03 -0.15
CA LEU A 106 2.29 0.06 0.22
C LEU A 106 3.39 0.68 1.07
N ARG A 107 3.80 -0.05 2.09
CA ARG A 107 5.05 0.19 2.82
C ARG A 107 6.02 -0.94 2.50
N LYS A 108 7.33 -0.65 2.54
CA LYS A 108 8.38 -1.66 2.35
C LYS A 108 8.15 -2.87 3.26
N GLY A 109 8.10 -4.07 2.68
CA GLY A 109 7.86 -5.32 3.40
C GLY A 109 6.39 -5.68 3.65
N GLY A 110 5.44 -4.79 3.34
CA GLY A 110 4.00 -5.05 3.45
C GLY A 110 3.54 -6.14 2.49
N THR A 111 2.50 -6.87 2.89
CA THR A 111 1.90 -7.96 2.12
C THR A 111 0.39 -7.84 2.18
N ILE A 112 -0.27 -7.93 1.03
CA ILE A 112 -1.72 -7.91 0.89
C ILE A 112 -2.20 -9.15 0.14
N ARG A 113 -3.46 -9.52 0.35
CA ARG A 113 -4.16 -10.46 -0.54
C ARG A 113 -4.84 -9.66 -1.64
N VAL A 114 -4.55 -9.96 -2.91
CA VAL A 114 -4.99 -9.13 -4.05
C VAL A 114 -6.52 -9.01 -4.11
N ARG A 115 -7.23 -10.11 -3.90
CA ARG A 115 -8.70 -10.16 -3.97
C ARG A 115 -9.39 -9.23 -2.97
N ASP A 116 -8.74 -8.92 -1.84
CA ASP A 116 -9.34 -8.11 -0.77
C ASP A 116 -9.37 -6.61 -1.14
N TYR A 117 -8.72 -6.25 -2.25
CA TYR A 117 -8.62 -4.91 -2.84
C TYR A 117 -9.17 -4.88 -4.28
N CYS A 118 -9.80 -5.97 -4.71
CA CYS A 118 -10.58 -5.99 -5.94
C CYS A 118 -12.03 -5.73 -5.55
N SER A 119 -12.71 -4.78 -6.19
CA SER A 119 -14.15 -4.68 -6.09
C SER A 119 -14.75 -6.02 -6.48
N ARG A 120 -15.52 -6.64 -5.57
CA ARG A 120 -16.43 -7.74 -5.91
C ARG A 120 -17.27 -7.24 -7.08
N GLY A 121 -17.02 -7.80 -8.26
CA GLY A 121 -17.41 -7.23 -9.55
C GLY A 121 -18.71 -6.42 -9.48
N ALA A 122 -18.65 -5.17 -9.92
CA ALA A 122 -19.79 -4.29 -10.09
C ALA A 122 -20.93 -5.04 -10.81
N GLY A 123 -21.86 -5.57 -10.03
CA GLY A 123 -22.82 -6.56 -10.50
C GLY A 123 -23.43 -7.38 -9.38
N THR A 124 -23.90 -6.77 -8.30
CA THR A 124 -25.09 -7.21 -7.52
C THR A 124 -25.30 -6.30 -6.30
N ALA A 125 -25.60 -5.02 -6.56
CA ALA A 125 -26.43 -4.28 -5.62
C ALA A 125 -27.89 -4.66 -5.92
N GLY A 126 -28.47 -5.54 -5.10
CA GLY A 126 -29.91 -5.86 -5.12
C GLY A 126 -30.26 -7.19 -5.80
N GLY A 127 -30.56 -8.21 -4.99
CA GLY A 127 -31.14 -9.45 -5.50
C GLY A 127 -31.07 -10.60 -4.50
N GLU A 128 -32.05 -10.67 -3.60
CA GLU A 128 -32.40 -11.94 -2.97
C GLU A 128 -32.77 -12.95 -4.06
N GLY A 129 -32.05 -14.08 -4.11
CA GLY A 129 -32.46 -15.29 -4.81
C GLY A 129 -32.16 -15.38 -6.31
N GLY A 130 -31.44 -16.45 -6.70
CA GLY A 130 -31.39 -16.92 -8.09
C GLY A 130 -29.97 -17.23 -8.55
N GLY A 131 -29.70 -18.51 -8.87
CA GLY A 131 -28.39 -18.98 -9.29
C GLY A 131 -27.98 -18.56 -10.71
N GLY A 132 -26.65 -18.54 -10.91
CA GLY A 132 -25.97 -18.77 -12.18
C GLY A 132 -25.64 -17.54 -13.03
N ASP A 133 -24.43 -16.99 -12.88
CA ASP A 133 -23.47 -16.84 -13.99
C ASP A 133 -22.01 -16.55 -13.50
N GLY A 134 -21.12 -17.53 -13.68
CA GLY A 134 -19.80 -17.38 -14.32
C GLY A 134 -18.66 -16.49 -13.77
N GLY A 135 -18.80 -15.71 -12.70
CA GLY A 135 -17.65 -14.92 -12.18
C GLY A 135 -16.50 -15.81 -11.67
N PRO A 136 -15.21 -15.44 -11.84
CA PRO A 136 -14.10 -16.24 -11.34
C PRO A 136 -14.24 -16.42 -9.82
N ALA A 137 -14.22 -17.68 -9.36
CA ALA A 137 -14.44 -18.05 -7.96
C ALA A 137 -13.43 -17.42 -6.97
N SER A 138 -12.34 -16.82 -7.47
CA SER A 138 -11.28 -16.17 -6.69
C SER A 138 -11.58 -14.73 -6.27
N GLY A 139 -12.55 -14.05 -6.90
CA GLY A 139 -12.78 -12.61 -6.66
C GLY A 139 -11.69 -11.69 -7.22
N ILE A 140 -10.73 -12.24 -7.98
CA ILE A 140 -9.70 -11.51 -8.72
C ILE A 140 -10.19 -11.32 -10.17
N PRO A 141 -9.99 -10.15 -10.81
CA PRO A 141 -10.38 -9.94 -12.20
C PRO A 141 -9.68 -10.90 -13.17
N GLU A 142 -10.26 -11.10 -14.35
CA GLU A 142 -9.67 -11.97 -15.39
C GLU A 142 -8.27 -11.51 -15.78
N TRP A 143 -8.11 -10.19 -15.90
CA TRP A 143 -6.85 -9.54 -16.17
C TRP A 143 -6.51 -8.57 -15.04
N LEU A 144 -5.26 -8.58 -14.66
CA LEU A 144 -4.68 -7.56 -13.81
C LEU A 144 -3.55 -6.86 -14.57
N THR A 145 -3.42 -5.55 -14.46
CA THR A 145 -2.40 -4.80 -15.22
C THR A 145 -1.47 -4.10 -14.26
N MET A 146 -0.16 -4.33 -14.42
CA MET A 146 0.85 -3.42 -13.88
C MET A 146 1.12 -2.33 -14.91
N GLY A 147 0.95 -1.08 -14.52
CA GLY A 147 1.32 0.08 -15.31
C GLY A 147 2.57 0.75 -14.72
N LEU A 148 3.49 1.16 -15.58
CA LEU A 148 4.63 2.03 -15.28
C LEU A 148 4.44 3.33 -16.06
N ALA A 149 4.55 4.46 -15.37
CA ALA A 149 4.40 5.80 -15.92
C ALA A 149 5.60 6.67 -15.53
N TRP A 150 6.14 7.46 -16.45
CA TRP A 150 7.16 8.47 -16.20
C TRP A 150 7.17 9.58 -17.27
N ASP A 151 7.62 10.77 -16.87
CA ASP A 151 7.69 11.92 -17.76
C ASP A 151 9.10 12.10 -18.33
N VAL A 152 9.18 12.79 -19.48
CA VAL A 152 10.44 13.33 -20.02
C VAL A 152 11.11 14.24 -18.99
N THR A 153 12.28 13.86 -18.48
CA THR A 153 13.03 14.67 -17.51
C THR A 153 13.86 15.74 -18.21
N ASN A 154 13.54 17.02 -18.02
CA ASN A 154 14.38 18.15 -18.45
C ASN A 154 14.79 18.10 -19.94
N GLY A 155 13.90 17.59 -20.81
CA GLY A 155 14.16 17.42 -22.24
C GLY A 155 15.08 16.26 -22.60
N LYS A 156 15.34 15.34 -21.66
CA LYS A 156 16.04 14.07 -21.90
C LYS A 156 15.06 12.91 -21.87
N PHE A 157 15.19 12.03 -22.84
CA PHE A 157 14.48 10.76 -22.88
C PHE A 157 15.22 9.74 -22.02
N ILE A 158 14.52 9.22 -21.01
CA ILE A 158 15.01 8.15 -20.15
C ILE A 158 14.18 6.92 -20.46
N ASP A 159 14.88 5.88 -20.88
CA ASP A 159 14.32 4.58 -21.21
C ASP A 159 14.20 3.75 -19.92
N LEU A 160 12.97 3.64 -19.39
CA LEU A 160 12.62 2.81 -18.24
C LEU A 160 11.89 1.56 -18.72
N ASP A 161 12.37 0.39 -18.30
CA ASP A 161 11.70 -0.89 -18.55
C ASP A 161 10.93 -1.35 -17.31
N ALA A 162 9.70 -1.83 -17.50
CA ALA A 162 9.03 -2.74 -16.60
C ALA A 162 9.29 -4.19 -17.01
N SER A 163 9.40 -5.12 -16.07
CA SER A 163 9.55 -6.54 -16.39
C SER A 163 9.00 -7.46 -15.30
N VAL A 164 8.66 -8.70 -15.69
CA VAL A 164 8.22 -9.75 -14.78
C VAL A 164 9.17 -10.94 -14.84
N ILE A 165 9.68 -11.33 -13.68
CA ILE A 165 10.52 -12.51 -13.47
C ILE A 165 9.66 -13.61 -12.85
N CYS A 166 9.50 -14.73 -13.55
CA CYS A 166 8.74 -15.89 -13.08
C CYS A 166 9.68 -16.86 -12.37
N LEU A 167 9.40 -17.16 -11.10
CA LEU A 167 10.18 -18.11 -10.31
C LEU A 167 9.35 -19.31 -9.86
N ASP A 168 10.00 -20.46 -9.74
CA ASP A 168 9.43 -21.67 -9.15
C ASP A 168 9.41 -21.64 -7.62
N GLU A 169 8.93 -22.72 -6.99
CA GLU A 169 8.88 -22.84 -5.53
C GLU A 169 10.24 -22.77 -4.82
N ASN A 170 11.33 -23.08 -5.53
CA ASN A 170 12.71 -23.06 -5.05
C ASN A 170 13.43 -21.75 -5.41
N PHE A 171 12.67 -20.75 -5.87
CA PHE A 171 13.14 -19.47 -6.38
C PHE A 171 14.08 -19.60 -7.58
N GLN A 172 13.95 -20.65 -8.39
CA GLN A 172 14.68 -20.77 -9.65
C GLN A 172 13.96 -19.96 -10.73
N ASN A 173 14.75 -19.26 -11.56
CA ASN A 173 14.22 -18.50 -12.68
C ASN A 173 13.69 -19.45 -13.76
N LEU A 174 12.40 -19.34 -14.08
CA LEU A 174 11.75 -20.09 -15.13
C LEU A 174 11.69 -19.29 -16.42
N GLU A 175 11.31 -18.01 -16.32
CA GLU A 175 10.99 -17.17 -17.47
C GLU A 175 11.04 -15.68 -17.10
N ILE A 176 11.42 -14.83 -18.06
CA ILE A 176 11.38 -13.38 -17.90
C ILE A 176 10.55 -12.79 -19.04
N ILE A 177 9.58 -11.94 -18.71
CA ILE A 177 8.74 -11.19 -19.63
C ILE A 177 9.20 -9.73 -19.58
N PHE A 178 9.61 -9.22 -20.75
CA PHE A 178 10.23 -7.91 -20.93
C PHE A 178 10.10 -7.50 -22.41
N PHE A 179 10.59 -6.33 -22.79
CA PHE A 179 10.39 -5.77 -24.13
C PHE A 179 10.83 -6.64 -25.33
N ARG A 180 11.73 -7.62 -25.15
CA ARG A 180 12.12 -8.59 -26.21
C ARG A 180 11.40 -9.94 -26.12
N HIS A 181 10.63 -10.17 -25.06
CA HIS A 181 9.87 -11.38 -24.84
C HIS A 181 8.49 -10.99 -24.28
N LEU A 182 7.61 -10.56 -25.19
CA LEU A 182 6.39 -9.84 -24.86
C LEU A 182 5.26 -10.72 -24.32
N VAL A 183 5.31 -12.04 -24.51
CA VAL A 183 4.22 -12.94 -24.10
C VAL A 183 4.85 -14.16 -23.46
N SER A 184 4.35 -14.56 -22.28
CA SER A 184 4.82 -15.76 -21.61
C SER A 184 4.52 -17.03 -22.42
N ASN A 185 5.27 -18.11 -22.16
CA ASN A 185 5.07 -19.40 -22.83
C ASN A 185 3.64 -19.97 -22.67
N ASP A 186 3.00 -19.71 -21.53
CA ASP A 186 1.61 -20.10 -21.25
C ASP A 186 0.57 -19.04 -21.70
N GLY A 187 1.01 -17.91 -22.24
CA GLY A 187 0.18 -16.81 -22.72
C GLY A 187 -0.51 -15.98 -21.64
N SER A 188 -0.26 -16.28 -20.36
CA SER A 188 -0.90 -15.65 -19.20
C SER A 188 -0.34 -14.27 -18.87
N ILE A 189 0.88 -13.94 -19.30
CA ILE A 189 1.54 -12.65 -19.07
C ILE A 189 1.82 -11.99 -20.42
N ARG A 190 1.47 -10.70 -20.55
CA ARG A 190 1.63 -9.95 -21.80
C ARG A 190 2.16 -8.53 -21.55
N HIS A 191 3.32 -8.22 -22.12
CA HIS A 191 3.93 -6.90 -22.16
C HIS A 191 3.38 -6.08 -23.34
N SER A 192 3.13 -4.78 -23.16
CA SER A 192 2.62 -3.89 -24.21
C SER A 192 3.65 -3.60 -25.31
N GLY A 193 4.92 -3.58 -24.95
CA GLY A 193 6.02 -3.15 -25.81
C GLY A 193 6.96 -2.25 -25.02
N ASP A 194 8.02 -1.81 -25.70
CA ASP A 194 9.05 -0.88 -25.21
C ASP A 194 8.57 0.56 -25.41
N GLU A 195 8.55 1.38 -24.35
CA GLU A 195 8.42 2.84 -24.44
C GLU A 195 9.68 3.51 -23.90
N ARG A 196 10.27 4.44 -24.67
CA ARG A 196 11.65 4.91 -24.45
C ARG A 196 11.76 6.37 -24.04
N GLU A 197 10.70 7.14 -24.25
CA GLU A 197 10.72 8.59 -24.04
C GLU A 197 9.98 8.98 -22.74
N GLY A 198 8.88 8.30 -22.46
CA GLY A 198 7.91 8.67 -21.42
C GLY A 198 6.89 9.71 -21.93
N ASP A 199 5.65 9.58 -21.50
CA ASP A 199 4.53 10.48 -21.79
C ASP A 199 3.95 11.02 -20.48
N ALA A 200 3.52 12.29 -20.52
CA ALA A 200 2.86 12.95 -19.40
C ALA A 200 1.45 12.39 -19.11
N VAL A 201 0.94 11.47 -19.93
CA VAL A 201 -0.43 10.94 -19.82
C VAL A 201 -0.47 9.42 -19.90
N GLY A 202 -0.95 8.82 -18.80
CA GLY A 202 -1.26 7.39 -18.74
C GLY A 202 -0.10 6.55 -18.23
N ASP A 203 -0.10 5.27 -18.60
CA ASP A 203 1.05 4.40 -18.35
C ASP A 203 1.75 4.15 -19.68
N ASP A 204 3.06 4.39 -19.69
CA ASP A 204 3.98 4.20 -20.81
C ASP A 204 4.16 2.72 -21.12
N GLU A 205 4.40 1.92 -20.08
CA GLU A 205 4.49 0.47 -20.20
C GLU A 205 3.45 -0.25 -19.36
N LYS A 206 2.91 -1.34 -19.91
CA LYS A 206 1.87 -2.16 -19.27
C LYS A 206 2.21 -3.63 -19.37
N ILE A 207 2.06 -4.33 -18.26
CA ILE A 207 2.16 -5.79 -18.18
C ILE A 207 0.83 -6.35 -17.68
N ARG A 208 0.13 -7.08 -18.55
CA ARG A 208 -1.15 -7.73 -18.25
C ARG A 208 -0.93 -9.15 -17.76
N LEU A 209 -1.70 -9.56 -16.76
CA LEU A 209 -1.58 -10.81 -16.02
C LEU A 209 -2.94 -11.49 -15.93
N ALA A 210 -3.09 -12.65 -16.56
CA ALA A 210 -4.21 -13.57 -16.35
C ALA A 210 -3.84 -14.57 -15.26
N LEU A 211 -3.97 -14.14 -14.00
CA LEU A 211 -3.47 -14.87 -12.82
C LEU A 211 -4.06 -16.28 -12.65
N SER A 212 -5.26 -16.54 -13.18
CA SER A 212 -5.88 -17.85 -13.20
C SER A 212 -5.29 -18.82 -14.23
N GLN A 213 -4.56 -18.31 -15.23
CA GLN A 213 -3.95 -19.07 -16.33
C GLN A 213 -2.44 -19.27 -16.15
N VAL A 214 -1.82 -18.58 -15.19
CA VAL A 214 -0.40 -18.71 -14.87
C VAL A 214 -0.06 -20.16 -14.52
N SER A 215 0.96 -20.70 -15.18
CA SER A 215 1.45 -22.07 -15.00
C SER A 215 1.56 -22.47 -13.53
N PRO A 216 1.16 -23.70 -13.15
CA PRO A 216 1.34 -24.22 -11.80
C PRO A 216 2.79 -24.24 -11.31
N GLN A 217 3.76 -24.30 -12.23
CA GLN A 217 5.19 -24.28 -11.88
C GLN A 217 5.66 -22.91 -11.37
N VAL A 218 4.97 -21.83 -11.79
CA VAL A 218 5.30 -20.48 -11.35
C VAL A 218 4.64 -20.22 -10.00
N LYS A 219 5.46 -20.04 -8.97
CA LYS A 219 5.00 -19.70 -7.61
C LYS A 219 5.11 -18.21 -7.31
N TYR A 220 6.07 -17.53 -7.94
CA TYR A 220 6.37 -16.12 -7.72
C TYR A 220 6.47 -15.37 -9.06
N LEU A 221 5.90 -14.17 -9.11
CA LEU A 221 6.03 -13.20 -10.19
C LEU A 221 6.65 -11.94 -9.61
N GLY A 222 7.96 -11.76 -9.80
CA GLY A 222 8.68 -10.59 -9.35
C GLY A 222 8.61 -9.46 -10.36
N PHE A 223 8.18 -8.29 -9.92
CA PHE A 223 8.15 -7.07 -10.74
C PHE A 223 9.40 -6.26 -10.50
N VAL A 224 10.08 -5.92 -11.58
CA VAL A 224 11.30 -5.13 -11.55
C VAL A 224 11.17 -3.96 -12.52
N ILE A 225 11.83 -2.86 -12.16
CA ILE A 225 11.95 -1.65 -12.98
C ILE A 225 13.44 -1.35 -13.13
N ASN A 226 13.90 -1.04 -14.32
CA ASN A 226 15.28 -0.63 -14.56
C ASN A 226 15.37 0.50 -15.59
N SER A 227 16.42 1.31 -15.51
CA SER A 227 16.80 2.21 -16.59
C SER A 227 17.66 1.47 -17.62
N PHE A 228 17.11 1.17 -18.79
CA PHE A 228 17.89 0.54 -19.87
C PHE A 228 19.02 1.47 -20.35
N SER A 229 18.72 2.77 -20.37
CA SER A 229 19.65 3.85 -20.70
C SER A 229 20.78 4.00 -19.66
N GLY A 230 20.58 3.51 -18.43
CA GLY A 230 21.56 3.53 -17.33
C GLY A 230 21.54 4.83 -16.52
N HIS A 231 20.44 5.59 -16.61
CA HIS A 231 20.20 6.73 -15.74
C HIS A 231 19.77 6.28 -14.35
N GLU A 232 20.06 7.10 -13.34
CA GLU A 232 19.63 6.82 -11.97
C GLU A 232 18.11 7.08 -11.87
N LEU A 233 17.41 6.30 -11.05
CA LEU A 233 15.96 6.36 -10.95
C LEU A 233 15.47 7.68 -10.32
N ASP A 234 16.33 8.36 -9.55
CA ASP A 234 16.08 9.70 -8.99
C ASP A 234 16.24 10.82 -10.02
N ASP A 235 16.82 10.55 -11.20
CA ASP A 235 16.79 11.46 -12.34
C ASP A 235 15.44 11.42 -13.10
N VAL A 236 14.53 10.49 -12.77
CA VAL A 236 13.27 10.33 -13.52
C VAL A 236 12.13 11.14 -12.91
N SER A 237 11.47 11.94 -13.75
CA SER A 237 10.36 12.78 -13.33
C SER A 237 9.03 12.01 -13.34
N GLN A 238 8.21 12.24 -12.30
CA GLN A 238 6.87 11.66 -12.12
C GLN A 238 6.78 10.14 -12.29
N ALA A 239 7.88 9.42 -12.04
CA ALA A 239 7.92 7.97 -12.11
C ALA A 239 7.01 7.33 -11.05
N SER A 240 6.06 6.52 -11.49
CA SER A 240 5.16 5.78 -10.63
C SER A 240 4.75 4.46 -11.27
N CYS A 241 4.33 3.51 -10.44
CA CYS A 241 3.76 2.27 -10.90
C CYS A 241 2.54 1.87 -10.07
N HIS A 242 1.67 1.11 -10.70
CA HIS A 242 0.45 0.63 -10.06
C HIS A 242 -0.01 -0.71 -10.58
N LEU A 243 -0.81 -1.38 -9.78
CA LEU A 243 -1.52 -2.60 -10.15
C LEU A 243 -3.01 -2.28 -10.15
N PHE A 244 -3.71 -2.57 -11.23
CA PHE A 244 -5.12 -2.18 -11.39
C PHE A 244 -5.91 -3.20 -12.20
N ASP A 245 -7.23 -3.21 -12.00
CA ASP A 245 -8.16 -3.93 -12.85
C ASP A 245 -8.43 -3.10 -14.12
N PRO A 246 -8.05 -3.56 -15.32
CA PRO A 246 -8.25 -2.81 -16.56
C PRO A 246 -9.73 -2.74 -17.01
N ALA A 247 -10.63 -3.54 -16.45
CA ALA A 247 -12.05 -3.50 -16.78
C ALA A 247 -12.76 -2.34 -16.05
N THR A 248 -12.38 -2.07 -14.81
CA THR A 248 -12.98 -1.03 -13.95
C THR A 248 -12.09 0.21 -13.83
N ASN A 249 -10.80 0.11 -14.19
CA ASN A 249 -9.72 1.04 -13.83
C ASN A 249 -9.55 1.22 -12.32
N GLU A 250 -10.00 0.25 -11.51
CA GLU A 250 -9.81 0.29 -10.07
C GLU A 250 -8.36 -0.02 -9.72
N GLN A 251 -7.74 0.90 -8.99
CA GLN A 251 -6.36 0.78 -8.58
C GLN A 251 -6.24 -0.06 -7.29
N ILE A 252 -5.62 -1.22 -7.40
CA ILE A 252 -5.37 -2.12 -6.27
C ILE A 252 -4.18 -1.65 -5.46
N VAL A 253 -3.12 -1.22 -6.15
CA VAL A 253 -1.81 -0.94 -5.57
C VAL A 253 -1.22 0.31 -6.21
N LYS A 254 -0.62 1.19 -5.40
CA LYS A 254 0.19 2.32 -5.90
C LYS A 254 1.58 2.34 -5.27
N TYR A 255 2.60 2.57 -6.08
CA TYR A 255 3.94 2.91 -5.63
C TYR A 255 4.48 4.09 -6.44
N THR A 256 5.03 5.09 -5.76
CA THR A 256 5.62 6.29 -6.41
C THR A 256 7.13 6.21 -6.26
N LEU A 257 7.84 6.26 -7.38
CA LEU A 257 9.30 6.20 -7.43
C LEU A 257 9.91 7.59 -7.26
N SER A 258 9.30 8.62 -7.86
CA SER A 258 9.81 9.98 -7.73
C SER A 258 9.81 10.46 -6.28
N ASN A 259 10.94 11.03 -5.86
CA ASN A 259 11.22 11.48 -4.49
C ASN A 259 11.29 10.36 -3.44
N ALA A 260 11.36 9.09 -3.85
CA ALA A 260 11.67 8.00 -2.94
C ALA A 260 13.18 8.02 -2.66
N GLU A 261 13.57 8.43 -1.44
CA GLU A 261 14.99 8.49 -1.05
C GLU A 261 15.68 7.12 -1.17
N GLU A 262 14.91 6.03 -1.14
CA GLU A 262 15.39 4.66 -1.23
C GLU A 262 16.01 4.33 -2.60
N VAL A 263 15.65 5.03 -3.68
CA VAL A 263 16.15 4.75 -5.05
C VAL A 263 17.26 5.69 -5.50
N ASN A 264 17.67 6.65 -4.67
CA ASN A 264 18.69 7.64 -5.03
C ASN A 264 20.03 6.99 -5.36
N GLY A 265 20.58 7.29 -6.54
CA GLY A 265 21.86 6.73 -7.00
C GLY A 265 21.77 5.28 -7.50
N TYR A 266 20.57 4.72 -7.67
CA TYR A 266 20.33 3.37 -8.17
C TYR A 266 19.70 3.39 -9.56
N THR A 267 20.03 2.41 -10.39
CA THR A 267 19.53 2.30 -11.78
C THR A 267 18.35 1.34 -11.91
N ALA A 268 18.02 0.61 -10.84
CA ALA A 268 16.97 -0.39 -10.83
C ALA A 268 16.28 -0.52 -9.48
N LEU A 269 15.08 -1.10 -9.50
CA LEU A 269 14.24 -1.33 -8.35
C LEU A 269 13.58 -2.71 -8.46
N VAL A 270 13.78 -3.57 -7.46
CA VAL A 270 12.93 -4.73 -7.23
C VAL A 270 11.70 -4.25 -6.49
N LEU A 271 10.61 -4.03 -7.23
CA LEU A 271 9.40 -3.38 -6.73
C LEU A 271 8.65 -4.29 -5.75
N GLY A 272 8.29 -5.48 -6.20
CA GLY A 272 7.36 -6.34 -5.48
C GLY A 272 7.24 -7.71 -6.11
N CYS A 273 6.45 -8.58 -5.49
CA CYS A 273 6.28 -9.95 -5.90
C CYS A 273 4.83 -10.41 -5.66
N LEU A 274 4.16 -10.87 -6.71
CA LEU A 274 2.94 -11.67 -6.57
C LEU A 274 3.33 -13.12 -6.27
N TYR A 275 2.66 -13.76 -5.32
CA TYR A 275 2.93 -15.15 -4.97
C TYR A 275 1.70 -15.91 -4.50
N ARG A 276 1.75 -17.23 -4.68
CA ARG A 276 0.76 -18.18 -4.15
C ARG A 276 1.19 -18.62 -2.74
N ALA A 277 0.33 -18.48 -1.74
CA ALA A 277 0.61 -19.00 -0.41
C ALA A 277 0.25 -20.50 -0.33
N ASP A 278 1.02 -21.28 0.44
CA ASP A 278 0.85 -22.73 0.56
C ASP A 278 -0.50 -23.15 1.17
N ASN A 279 -1.17 -22.22 1.87
CA ASN A 279 -2.42 -22.46 2.60
C ASN A 279 -3.65 -21.88 1.87
N ASP A 280 -3.47 -21.26 0.70
CA ASP A 280 -4.57 -20.65 -0.04
C ASP A 280 -5.29 -21.69 -0.91
N ASN A 281 -6.61 -21.78 -0.73
CA ASN A 281 -7.49 -22.64 -1.51
C ASN A 281 -7.41 -22.28 -3.01
N ASN A 282 -6.59 -23.00 -3.76
CA ASN A 282 -6.68 -23.22 -5.21
C ASN A 282 -6.99 -21.97 -6.08
N GLY A 283 -6.23 -20.87 -5.91
CA GLY A 283 -6.27 -19.74 -6.87
C GLY A 283 -6.00 -18.33 -6.34
N ASP A 284 -5.79 -18.14 -5.03
CA ASP A 284 -5.52 -16.80 -4.50
C ASP A 284 -4.06 -16.36 -4.72
N TRP A 285 -3.91 -15.06 -4.98
CA TRP A 285 -2.63 -14.40 -5.13
C TRP A 285 -2.46 -13.33 -4.07
N ASN A 286 -1.24 -13.27 -3.52
CA ASN A 286 -0.81 -12.30 -2.55
C ASN A 286 0.23 -11.40 -3.19
N PHE A 287 0.23 -10.12 -2.84
CA PHE A 287 1.21 -9.16 -3.32
C PHE A 287 2.07 -8.67 -2.16
N ARG A 288 3.37 -8.93 -2.25
CA ARG A 288 4.37 -8.43 -1.31
C ARG A 288 5.15 -7.30 -1.95
N ILE A 289 5.30 -6.20 -1.22
CA ILE A 289 6.20 -5.13 -1.64
C ILE A 289 7.60 -5.34 -1.09
N ILE A 290 8.55 -5.22 -2.00
CA ILE A 290 9.98 -5.40 -1.77
C ILE A 290 10.63 -4.02 -1.67
N ALA A 291 10.44 -3.16 -2.68
CA ALA A 291 11.03 -1.83 -2.78
C ALA A 291 12.53 -1.82 -2.39
N GLU A 292 13.29 -2.72 -3.03
CA GLU A 292 14.73 -2.86 -2.84
C GLU A 292 15.46 -2.27 -4.06
N ALA A 293 16.20 -1.18 -3.83
CA ALA A 293 16.97 -0.54 -4.87
C ALA A 293 18.18 -1.40 -5.25
N ALA A 294 18.49 -1.43 -6.54
CA ALA A 294 19.48 -2.30 -7.13
C ALA A 294 20.25 -1.58 -8.23
N GLN A 295 21.36 -2.19 -8.66
CA GLN A 295 22.07 -1.75 -9.85
C GLN A 295 21.80 -2.77 -10.96
N GLY A 296 21.38 -2.29 -12.12
CA GLY A 296 21.15 -3.15 -13.27
C GLY A 296 20.49 -2.40 -14.41
N ARG A 297 20.85 -2.76 -15.65
CA ARG A 297 20.28 -2.17 -16.86
C ARG A 297 19.26 -3.07 -17.56
N THR A 298 19.10 -4.28 -17.06
CA THR A 298 18.19 -5.27 -17.64
C THR A 298 17.55 -6.10 -16.54
N ALA A 299 16.35 -6.61 -16.77
CA ALA A 299 15.67 -7.53 -15.86
C ALA A 299 16.51 -8.78 -15.52
N HIS A 300 17.40 -9.22 -16.42
CA HIS A 300 18.27 -10.38 -16.19
C HIS A 300 19.28 -10.12 -15.06
N GLU A 301 19.77 -8.89 -14.93
CA GLU A 301 20.70 -8.49 -13.87
C GLU A 301 20.02 -8.42 -12.49
N LEU A 302 18.68 -8.36 -12.46
CA LEU A 302 17.90 -8.26 -11.22
C LEU A 302 17.38 -9.60 -10.71
N VAL A 303 17.58 -10.69 -11.46
CA VAL A 303 17.15 -12.04 -11.05
C VAL A 303 17.80 -12.43 -9.73
N ASP A 304 19.13 -12.30 -9.63
CA ASP A 304 19.88 -12.69 -8.43
C ASP A 304 19.47 -11.86 -7.21
N GLU A 305 19.19 -10.58 -7.42
CA GLU A 305 18.77 -9.65 -6.37
C GLU A 305 17.38 -10.00 -5.83
N LEU A 306 16.42 -10.26 -6.72
CA LEU A 306 15.09 -10.75 -6.34
C LEU A 306 15.18 -12.10 -5.60
N GLN A 307 15.95 -13.05 -6.13
CA GLN A 307 16.11 -14.37 -5.52
C GLN A 307 16.74 -14.27 -4.13
N ARG A 308 17.79 -13.46 -3.98
CA ARG A 308 18.46 -13.18 -2.70
C ARG A 308 17.48 -12.60 -1.69
N PHE A 309 16.69 -11.60 -2.10
CA PHE A 309 15.67 -11.00 -1.23
C PHE A 309 14.65 -12.02 -0.76
N LEU A 310 14.05 -12.80 -1.67
CA LEU A 310 13.01 -13.77 -1.33
C LEU A 310 13.53 -14.91 -0.46
N ARG A 311 14.78 -15.35 -0.65
CA ARG A 311 15.41 -16.38 0.20
C ARG A 311 15.69 -15.88 1.62
N THR A 312 16.08 -14.62 1.76
CA THR A 312 16.38 -14.01 3.08
C THR A 312 15.11 -13.54 3.79
N HIS A 313 14.07 -13.23 3.04
CA HIS A 313 12.78 -12.75 3.53
C HIS A 313 11.65 -13.55 2.87
N PRO A 314 11.43 -14.82 3.26
CA PRO A 314 10.36 -15.62 2.69
C PRO A 314 9.00 -14.93 2.87
N PRO A 315 8.14 -14.92 1.83
CA PRO A 315 6.80 -14.34 1.93
C PRO A 315 6.01 -14.93 3.09
N GLN A 316 5.49 -14.05 3.94
CA GLN A 316 4.61 -14.44 5.05
C GLN A 316 3.17 -14.50 4.51
N PRO A 317 2.28 -15.31 5.10
CA PRO A 317 0.86 -15.20 4.76
C PRO A 317 0.36 -13.77 5.02
N PRO A 318 -0.55 -13.24 4.17
CA PRO A 318 -1.14 -11.93 4.42
C PRO A 318 -1.89 -11.92 5.76
N CYS A 319 -1.99 -10.76 6.39
CA CYS A 319 -2.95 -10.59 7.49
C CYS A 319 -4.36 -10.67 6.90
N VAL A 320 -5.15 -11.66 7.34
CA VAL A 320 -6.55 -11.77 6.93
C VAL A 320 -7.39 -10.95 7.91
N PRO A 321 -8.10 -9.91 7.45
CA PRO A 321 -8.97 -9.12 8.31
C PRO A 321 -10.14 -9.98 8.83
N PRO A 322 -10.77 -9.61 9.95
CA PRO A 322 -12.07 -10.16 10.32
C PRO A 322 -13.13 -9.93 9.21
N PRO A 323 -14.20 -10.73 9.16
CA PRO A 323 -15.27 -10.58 8.17
C PRO A 323 -15.83 -9.14 8.19
N GLU A 324 -16.04 -8.55 7.01
CA GLU A 324 -16.50 -7.15 6.86
C GLU A 324 -17.76 -6.88 7.71
N PRO A 325 -17.81 -5.78 8.47
CA PRO A 325 -19.05 -5.32 9.09
C PRO A 325 -19.94 -4.66 8.02
N GLU A 326 -21.22 -4.49 8.34
CA GLU A 326 -22.07 -3.56 7.60
C GLU A 326 -21.41 -2.17 7.60
N ILE A 327 -21.46 -1.49 6.46
CA ILE A 327 -20.87 -0.18 6.20
C ILE A 327 -21.18 0.80 7.36
N VAL A 328 -20.16 1.15 8.15
CA VAL A 328 -20.31 2.16 9.20
C VAL A 328 -19.96 3.52 8.61
N VAL A 329 -20.99 4.31 8.34
CA VAL A 329 -20.82 5.69 7.88
C VAL A 329 -20.54 6.58 9.09
N ASN A 330 -19.26 6.84 9.38
CA ASN A 330 -18.87 7.71 10.49
C ASN A 330 -19.06 9.19 10.14
N ALA A 331 -19.56 9.97 11.08
CA ALA A 331 -19.59 11.43 10.99
C ALA A 331 -18.43 12.03 11.80
N MET A 332 -17.98 13.23 11.44
CA MET A 332 -17.04 13.97 12.31
C MET A 332 -17.67 14.18 13.68
N PRO A 333 -16.99 13.82 14.79
CA PRO A 333 -17.52 14.04 16.12
C PRO A 333 -17.54 15.54 16.45
N ASP A 334 -18.53 15.95 17.23
CA ASP A 334 -18.57 17.29 17.80
C ASP A 334 -17.45 17.44 18.84
N ALA A 335 -16.69 18.54 18.75
CA ALA A 335 -15.62 18.80 19.70
C ALA A 335 -16.21 19.09 21.09
N VAL A 336 -16.05 18.17 22.03
CA VAL A 336 -16.40 18.37 23.44
C VAL A 336 -15.18 18.95 24.17
N PRO A 337 -15.25 20.17 24.73
CA PRO A 337 -14.18 20.69 25.58
C PRO A 337 -13.99 19.79 26.80
N LEU A 338 -12.75 19.48 27.15
CA LEU A 338 -12.46 18.76 28.40
C LEU A 338 -12.91 19.61 29.58
N GLU A 339 -13.92 19.15 30.31
CA GLU A 339 -14.30 19.71 31.60
C GLU A 339 -13.27 19.24 32.63
N GLN A 340 -12.23 20.06 32.85
CA GLN A 340 -11.11 19.88 33.79
C GLN A 340 -9.85 19.24 33.19
N GLU A 341 -8.75 19.98 33.28
CA GLU A 341 -7.40 19.42 33.23
C GLU A 341 -7.28 18.44 34.42
N GLU A 342 -7.35 17.14 34.16
CA GLU A 342 -6.80 16.19 35.13
C GLU A 342 -5.31 16.52 35.26
N GLU A 343 -4.95 17.03 36.44
CA GLU A 343 -3.59 17.39 36.81
C GLU A 343 -2.72 16.13 36.70
N ILE A 344 -2.05 15.95 35.55
CA ILE A 344 -1.12 14.83 35.36
C ILE A 344 0.02 15.06 36.35
N VAL A 345 0.01 14.30 37.45
CA VAL A 345 1.13 14.23 38.39
C VAL A 345 2.32 13.66 37.62
N VAL A 346 3.21 14.55 37.19
CA VAL A 346 4.50 14.17 36.64
C VAL A 346 5.32 13.59 37.79
N VAL A 347 5.38 12.26 37.90
CA VAL A 347 6.31 11.60 38.80
C VAL A 347 7.73 11.84 38.25
N PRO A 348 8.62 12.52 38.99
CA PRO A 348 9.99 12.72 38.55
C PRO A 348 10.69 11.37 38.36
N ALA A 349 11.53 11.23 37.33
CA ALA A 349 12.26 10.00 37.04
C ALA A 349 13.11 9.48 38.23
N SER A 350 13.44 10.34 39.20
CA SER A 350 14.11 9.99 40.45
C SER A 350 13.27 9.17 41.44
N GLN A 351 11.97 9.01 41.19
CA GLN A 351 11.06 8.21 42.02
C GLN A 351 10.64 6.88 41.37
N LEU A 352 11.12 6.59 40.16
CA LEU A 352 10.96 5.27 39.54
C LEU A 352 12.08 4.36 40.07
N SER A 353 11.73 3.40 40.93
CA SER A 353 12.67 2.34 41.31
C SER A 353 13.09 1.55 40.07
N GLU A 354 14.39 1.47 39.81
CA GLU A 354 14.96 0.68 38.70
C GLU A 354 14.43 -0.76 38.75
N PRO A 355 13.97 -1.35 37.62
CA PRO A 355 13.78 -2.78 37.56
C PRO A 355 15.16 -3.46 37.52
N GLU A 356 15.48 -4.25 38.55
CA GLU A 356 16.59 -5.21 38.51
C GLU A 356 16.37 -6.16 37.31
N ILE A 357 17.15 -5.99 36.25
CA ILE A 357 17.31 -7.02 35.23
C ILE A 357 18.50 -7.88 35.67
N ARG A 358 18.20 -9.07 36.21
CA ARG A 358 19.20 -10.14 36.33
C ARG A 358 19.39 -10.79 34.96
N LEU A 359 20.65 -10.84 34.51
CA LEU A 359 21.10 -11.60 33.34
C LEU A 359 20.96 -13.11 33.55
#